data_AF-A0A087V0V0-F1
#
_entry.id   AF-A0A087V0V0-F1
#
_cell.length_a   1.000
_cell.length_b   1.000
_cell.length_c   1.000
_cell.angle_alpha   90.00
_cell.angle_beta   90.00
_cell.angle_gamma   90.00
#
_symmetry.space_group_name_H-M   'P 1'
#
loop_
_entity.id
_entity.type
_entity.pdbx_description
1 polymer ?
#
loop_
_entity_poly.entity_id
_entity_poly.type
_entity_poly.pdbx_seq_one_letter_code
_entity_poly.pdbx_strand_id
1 'polypeptide(L)'
;MELNEPNSDFWAFARRLKGKKTLNKPIYDDNRIELTNHDKANILAQHFYKQFMPHDNPRDLEFIYEVRHYVQDWLAAPTARNLIDRINKEEVSDITKHLRVKKAPGYDEISDLAIKHN
;
A
#
# COMPACT_ATOMS: atom_id res chain seq x y z
N MET A 1 7.71 9.16 -47.20
CA MET A 1 7.85 9.57 -45.79
C MET A 1 7.49 8.34 -44.96
N GLU A 2 8.48 7.47 -44.74
CA GLU A 2 8.26 6.18 -44.08
C GLU A 2 8.10 6.41 -42.58
N LEU A 3 6.91 6.10 -42.08
CA LEU A 3 6.67 5.95 -40.66
C LEU A 3 7.05 4.50 -40.31
N ASN A 4 8.01 4.35 -39.40
CA ASN A 4 8.13 3.27 -38.39
C ASN A 4 9.52 2.64 -38.33
N GLU A 5 10.39 3.21 -37.49
CA GLU A 5 11.21 2.36 -36.64
C GLU A 5 10.54 2.24 -35.25
N PRO A 6 10.39 1.02 -34.70
CA PRO A 6 9.77 0.79 -33.39
C PRO A 6 10.56 1.40 -32.21
N ASN A 7 11.72 1.97 -32.48
CA ASN A 7 12.62 2.61 -31.53
C ASN A 7 12.87 4.10 -31.79
N SER A 8 12.02 4.76 -32.59
CA SER A 8 12.17 6.20 -32.82
C SER A 8 12.04 6.99 -31.51
N ASP A 9 12.87 8.02 -31.35
CA ASP A 9 12.86 8.94 -30.21
C ASP A 9 11.47 9.50 -29.90
N PHE A 10 10.62 9.58 -30.92
CA PHE A 10 9.21 9.92 -30.81
C PHE A 10 8.44 8.96 -29.89
N TRP A 11 8.59 7.64 -30.04
CA TRP A 11 7.91 6.67 -29.19
C TRP A 11 8.50 6.63 -27.78
N ALA A 12 9.79 6.95 -27.61
CA ALA A 12 10.39 7.15 -26.29
C ALA A 12 9.82 8.39 -25.58
N PHE A 13 9.67 9.50 -26.33
CA PHE A 13 9.06 10.74 -25.86
C PHE A 13 7.57 10.56 -25.50
N ALA A 14 6.79 9.92 -26.37
CA ALA A 14 5.38 9.62 -26.15
C ALA A 14 5.18 8.72 -24.91
N ARG A 15 6.05 7.71 -24.70
CA ARG A 15 6.05 6.88 -23.48
C ARG A 15 6.37 7.70 -22.23
N ARG A 16 7.32 8.64 -22.29
CA ARG A 16 7.63 9.57 -21.17
C ARG A 16 6.45 10.47 -20.83
N LEU A 17 5.72 10.97 -21.83
CA LEU A 17 4.52 11.78 -21.60
C LEU A 17 3.40 10.96 -20.95
N LYS A 18 3.15 9.74 -21.44
CA LYS A 18 2.18 8.81 -20.85
C LYS A 18 2.56 8.34 -19.44
N GLY A 19 3.85 8.37 -19.10
CA GLY A 19 4.40 7.99 -17.80
C GLY A 19 4.22 9.01 -16.68
N LYS A 20 3.81 10.26 -16.97
CA LYS A 20 3.46 11.24 -15.94
C LYS A 20 2.18 10.79 -15.23
N LYS A 21 2.34 10.09 -14.11
CA LYS A 21 1.21 9.77 -13.22
C LYS A 21 0.55 11.07 -12.79
N THR A 22 -0.76 11.14 -12.98
CA THR A 22 -1.60 12.12 -12.28
C THR A 22 -1.29 12.01 -10.79
N LEU A 23 -0.71 13.08 -10.23
CA LEU A 23 -0.23 13.13 -8.84
C LEU A 23 -1.37 12.86 -7.83
N ASN A 24 -2.61 13.15 -8.23
CA ASN A 24 -3.79 12.91 -7.43
C ASN A 24 -4.72 12.00 -8.22
N LYS A 25 -4.76 10.72 -7.86
CA LYS A 25 -5.94 9.92 -8.19
C LYS A 25 -7.12 10.54 -7.43
N PRO A 26 -8.26 10.79 -8.09
CA PRO A 26 -9.44 11.22 -7.35
C PRO A 26 -9.79 10.15 -6.32
N ILE A 27 -10.27 10.61 -5.16
CA ILE A 27 -10.86 9.70 -4.17
C ILE A 27 -12.22 9.29 -4.75
N TYR A 28 -12.46 7.99 -4.78
CA TYR A 28 -13.72 7.42 -5.25
C TYR A 28 -14.54 6.99 -4.04
N ASP A 29 -15.81 7.39 -4.01
CA ASP A 29 -16.80 6.91 -3.06
C ASP A 29 -18.07 6.53 -3.85
N ASP A 30 -18.55 5.29 -3.71
CA ASP A 30 -19.72 4.75 -4.44
C ASP A 30 -19.81 5.15 -5.93
N ASN A 31 -18.74 4.91 -6.69
CA ASN A 31 -18.60 5.27 -8.11
C ASN A 31 -18.68 6.78 -8.45
N ARG A 32 -18.58 7.67 -7.45
CA ARG A 32 -18.48 9.12 -7.64
C ARG A 32 -17.03 9.58 -7.46
N ILE A 33 -16.65 10.56 -8.27
CA ILE A 33 -15.33 11.20 -8.24
C ILE A 33 -15.45 12.47 -7.41
N GLU A 34 -14.68 12.54 -6.34
CA GLU A 34 -14.79 13.62 -5.37
C GLU A 34 -13.71 14.65 -5.65
N LEU A 35 -14.16 15.78 -6.19
CA LEU A 35 -13.30 16.77 -6.83
C LEU A 35 -12.85 17.85 -5.84
N THR A 36 -13.72 18.28 -4.94
CA THR A 36 -13.41 19.40 -4.03
C THR A 36 -12.61 18.94 -2.81
N ASN A 37 -11.86 19.85 -2.20
CA ASN A 37 -11.14 19.56 -0.96
C ASN A 37 -12.09 19.27 0.21
N HIS A 38 -13.29 19.87 0.18
CA HIS A 38 -14.35 19.61 1.16
C HIS A 38 -14.83 18.16 1.08
N ASP A 39 -15.11 17.66 -0.12
CA ASP A 39 -15.59 16.29 -0.32
C ASP A 39 -14.56 15.26 0.15
N LYS A 40 -13.29 15.50 -0.20
CA LYS A 40 -12.16 14.66 0.26
C LYS A 40 -12.03 14.67 1.78
N ALA A 41 -12.16 15.83 2.42
CA ALA A 41 -12.12 15.93 3.88
C ALA A 41 -13.27 15.17 4.53
N ASN A 42 -14.48 15.25 3.97
CA ASN A 42 -15.63 14.52 4.45
C ASN A 42 -15.44 12.99 4.33
N ILE A 43 -14.91 12.50 3.21
CA ILE A 43 -14.63 11.06 3.05
C ILE A 43 -13.57 10.58 4.03
N LEU A 44 -12.50 11.36 4.22
CA LEU A 44 -11.50 11.03 5.22
C LEU A 44 -12.10 11.01 6.63
N ALA A 45 -12.96 11.97 6.97
CA ALA A 45 -13.66 12.00 8.26
C ALA A 45 -14.57 10.79 8.44
N GLN A 46 -15.35 10.41 7.43
CA GLN A 46 -16.20 9.22 7.45
C GLN A 46 -15.39 7.93 7.56
N HIS A 47 -14.26 7.84 6.85
CA HIS A 47 -13.36 6.71 6.94
C HIS A 47 -12.82 6.55 8.36
N PHE A 48 -12.33 7.63 8.97
CA PHE A 48 -11.86 7.60 10.36
C PHE A 48 -12.99 7.27 11.34
N TYR A 49 -14.18 7.84 11.14
CA TYR A 49 -15.35 7.52 11.96
C TYR A 49 -15.65 6.02 11.94
N LYS A 50 -15.71 5.41 10.74
CA LYS A 50 -15.96 3.96 10.60
C LYS A 50 -14.82 3.12 11.20
N GLN A 51 -13.57 3.51 10.97
CA GLN A 51 -12.40 2.75 11.43
C GLN A 51 -12.25 2.76 12.95
N PHE A 52 -12.59 3.88 13.59
CA PHE A 52 -12.47 4.05 15.04
C PHE A 52 -13.81 3.92 15.77
N MET A 53 -14.88 3.54 15.08
CA MET A 53 -16.13 3.22 15.74
C MET A 53 -15.90 2.00 16.64
N PRO A 54 -16.26 2.10 17.94
CA PRO A 54 -16.19 0.95 18.81
C PRO A 54 -17.12 -0.14 18.25
N HIS A 55 -16.67 -1.39 18.30
CA HIS A 55 -17.53 -2.52 17.97
C HIS A 55 -18.75 -2.51 18.89
N ASP A 56 -19.96 -2.72 18.35
CA ASP A 56 -21.21 -2.64 19.12
C ASP A 56 -21.19 -3.58 20.33
N ASN A 57 -20.56 -4.75 20.18
CA ASN A 57 -20.29 -5.71 21.25
C ASN A 57 -18.77 -5.94 21.38
N PRO A 58 -18.03 -5.15 22.16
CA PRO A 58 -16.57 -5.27 22.27
C PRO A 58 -16.12 -6.49 23.09
N ARG A 59 -17.07 -7.22 23.69
CA ARG A 59 -16.85 -8.43 24.50
C ARG A 59 -17.71 -9.60 24.03
N ASP A 60 -18.02 -9.63 22.73
CA ASP A 60 -18.67 -10.80 22.15
C ASP A 60 -17.74 -12.02 22.28
N LEU A 61 -18.09 -12.93 23.19
CA LEU A 61 -17.30 -14.11 23.48
C LEU A 61 -17.20 -15.04 22.27
N GLU A 62 -18.24 -15.08 21.43
CA GLU A 62 -18.26 -15.91 20.23
C GLU A 62 -17.28 -15.35 19.19
N PHE A 63 -17.37 -14.04 18.91
CA PHE A 63 -16.43 -13.37 18.00
C PHE A 63 -14.97 -13.51 18.47
N ILE A 64 -14.71 -13.34 19.77
CA ILE A 64 -13.36 -13.52 20.32
C ILE A 64 -12.88 -14.97 20.11
N TYR A 65 -13.75 -15.95 20.34
CA TYR A 65 -13.45 -17.36 20.13
C TYR A 65 -13.14 -17.66 18.66
N GLU A 66 -13.97 -17.17 17.72
CA GLU A 66 -13.78 -17.33 16.27
C GLU A 66 -12.46 -16.71 15.80
N VAL A 67 -12.17 -15.46 16.17
CA VAL A 67 -10.93 -14.77 15.80
C VAL A 67 -9.71 -15.52 16.34
N ARG A 68 -9.78 -15.98 17.60
CA ARG A 68 -8.70 -16.75 18.21
C ARG A 68 -8.43 -18.04 17.45
N HIS A 69 -9.47 -18.82 17.16
CA HIS A 69 -9.33 -20.07 16.43
C HIS A 69 -8.81 -19.85 15.01
N TYR A 70 -9.36 -18.87 14.30
CA TYR A 70 -8.88 -18.50 12.97
C TYR A 70 -7.39 -18.16 12.96
N VAL A 71 -6.93 -17.32 13.91
CA VAL A 71 -5.52 -16.94 14.01
C VAL A 71 -4.64 -18.13 14.35
N GLN A 72 -5.08 -18.99 15.26
CA GLN A 72 -4.35 -20.21 15.63
C GLN A 72 -4.22 -21.18 14.43
N ASP A 73 -5.31 -21.43 13.72
CA ASP A 73 -5.33 -22.28 12.54
C ASP A 73 -4.46 -21.70 11.42
N TRP A 74 -4.53 -20.37 11.21
CA TRP A 74 -3.69 -19.69 10.23
C TRP A 74 -2.20 -19.77 10.57
N LEU A 75 -1.83 -19.62 11.85
CA LEU A 75 -0.44 -19.76 12.30
C LEU A 75 0.06 -21.21 12.23
N ALA A 76 -0.83 -22.19 12.40
CA ALA A 76 -0.51 -23.61 12.29
C ALA A 76 -0.49 -24.12 10.83
N ALA A 77 -1.01 -23.34 9.88
CA ALA A 77 -1.06 -23.72 8.48
C ALA A 77 0.35 -23.93 7.90
N PRO A 78 0.58 -24.94 7.04
CA PRO A 78 1.89 -25.16 6.39
C PRO A 78 2.37 -23.99 5.52
N THR A 79 1.45 -23.09 5.13
CA THR A 79 1.71 -21.88 4.36
C THR A 79 2.05 -20.67 5.24
N ALA A 80 1.91 -20.79 6.56
CA ALA A 80 2.29 -19.74 7.48
C ALA A 80 3.79 -19.47 7.35
N ARG A 81 4.18 -18.19 7.39
CA ARG A 81 5.60 -17.85 7.48
C ARG A 81 6.15 -18.40 8.79
N ASN A 82 7.26 -19.13 8.70
CA ASN A 82 7.99 -19.62 9.87
C ASN A 82 8.22 -18.45 10.84
N LEU A 83 7.96 -18.68 12.12
CA LEU A 83 8.27 -17.71 13.17
C LEU A 83 9.79 -17.53 13.19
N ILE A 84 10.25 -16.30 13.00
CA ILE A 84 11.69 -15.99 13.02
C ILE A 84 12.06 -15.66 14.45
N ASP A 85 12.81 -16.56 15.07
CA ASP A 85 13.17 -16.49 16.50
C ASP A 85 14.11 -15.31 16.80
N ARG A 86 14.88 -14.84 15.80
CA ARG A 86 15.80 -13.70 15.88
C ARG A 86 15.97 -13.00 14.53
N ILE A 87 15.85 -11.67 14.53
CA ILE A 87 16.15 -10.81 13.37
C ILE A 87 17.61 -11.02 12.97
N ASN A 88 17.86 -11.38 11.71
CA ASN A 88 19.21 -11.56 11.18
C ASN A 88 19.53 -10.56 10.05
N LYS A 89 20.82 -10.33 9.77
CA LYS A 89 21.25 -9.32 8.76
C LYS A 89 20.81 -9.69 7.34
N GLU A 90 20.77 -10.98 7.02
CA GLU A 90 20.40 -11.48 5.69
C GLU A 90 18.92 -11.19 5.40
N GLU A 91 18.06 -11.36 6.40
CA GLU A 91 16.63 -11.04 6.35
C GLU A 91 16.40 -9.54 6.20
N VAL A 92 17.11 -8.71 6.98
CA VAL A 92 17.02 -7.25 6.84
C VAL A 92 17.44 -6.83 5.43
N SER A 93 18.51 -7.43 4.90
CA SER A 93 18.94 -7.21 3.52
C SER A 93 17.87 -7.63 2.52
N ASP A 94 17.26 -8.80 2.70
CA ASP A 94 16.23 -9.32 1.80
C ASP A 94 14.95 -8.48 1.85
N ILE A 95 14.46 -8.09 3.03
CA ILE A 95 13.33 -7.16 3.16
C ILE A 95 13.65 -5.83 2.47
N THR A 96 14.85 -5.29 2.71
CA THR A 96 15.30 -4.03 2.13
C THR A 96 15.33 -4.08 0.61
N LYS A 97 15.82 -5.17 0.01
CA LYS A 97 15.82 -5.36 -1.46
C LYS A 97 14.42 -5.28 -2.06
N HIS A 98 13.40 -5.73 -1.34
CA HIS A 98 12.01 -5.75 -1.82
C HIS A 98 11.23 -4.45 -1.52
N LEU A 99 11.82 -3.45 -0.87
CA LEU A 99 11.18 -2.15 -0.64
C LEU A 99 10.80 -1.44 -1.94
N ARG A 100 9.73 -0.65 -1.90
CA ARG A 100 9.20 0.02 -3.10
C ARG A 100 9.79 1.43 -3.19
N VAL A 101 10.85 1.58 -3.98
CA VAL A 101 11.64 2.81 -4.22
C VAL A 101 10.82 4.10 -4.44
N LYS A 102 9.58 4.00 -4.93
CA LYS A 102 8.71 5.15 -5.24
C LYS A 102 7.61 5.39 -4.21
N LYS A 103 7.75 4.87 -2.99
CA LYS A 103 6.87 5.23 -1.86
C LYS A 103 7.23 6.64 -1.39
N ALA A 104 6.24 7.39 -0.93
CA ALA A 104 6.51 8.68 -0.28
C ALA A 104 7.33 8.43 1.00
N PRO A 105 8.32 9.29 1.31
CA PRO A 105 9.07 9.18 2.55
C PRO A 105 8.18 9.40 3.77
N GLY A 106 8.64 8.90 4.92
CA GLY A 106 7.98 9.12 6.20
C GLY A 106 8.15 10.55 6.71
N TYR A 107 7.80 10.75 7.98
CA TYR A 107 7.98 12.03 8.66
C TYR A 107 9.46 12.44 8.78
N ASP A 108 10.36 11.46 8.82
CA ASP A 108 11.82 11.62 8.88
C ASP A 108 12.45 11.96 7.51
N GLU A 109 11.65 12.05 6.45
CA GLU A 109 12.06 12.29 5.08
C GLU A 109 12.99 11.21 4.48
N ILE A 110 13.20 10.08 5.17
CA ILE A 110 14.02 8.98 4.69
C ILE A 110 13.23 8.20 3.65
N SER A 111 13.77 8.09 2.44
CA SER A 111 13.15 7.36 1.34
C SER A 111 13.57 5.89 1.29
N ASP A 112 12.69 5.03 0.77
CA ASP A 112 13.01 3.62 0.47
C ASP A 112 14.25 3.49 -0.45
N LEU A 113 14.53 4.50 -1.28
CA LEU A 113 15.75 4.56 -2.09
C LEU A 113 16.99 4.69 -1.21
N ALA A 114 16.97 5.60 -0.22
CA ALA A 114 18.08 5.81 0.70
C ALA A 114 18.36 4.54 1.52
N ILE A 115 17.32 3.84 1.96
CA ILE A 115 17.45 2.60 2.74
C ILE A 115 18.10 1.48 1.92
N LYS A 116 17.78 1.38 0.61
CA LYS A 116 18.38 0.36 -0.28
C LYS A 116 19.85 0.57 -0.62
N HIS A 117 20.34 1.79 -0.48
CA HIS A 117 21.70 2.18 -0.87
C HIS A 117 22.61 2.47 0.33
N ASN A 118 22.13 2.22 1.56
CA ASN A 118 22.94 2.13 2.78
C ASN A 118 23.64 0.77 2.87
#